data_AF-A0A8W8KAR8-F1
#
_entry.id   AF-A0A8W8KAR8-F1
#
_cell.length_a   1.000
_cell.length_b   1.000
_cell.length_c   1.000
_cell.angle_alpha   90.00
_cell.angle_beta   90.00
_cell.angle_gamma   90.00
#
_symmetry.space_group_name_H-M   'P 1'
#
loop_
_entity.id
_entity.type
_entity.pdbx_description
1 polymer ?
#
loop_
_entity_poly.entity_id
_entity_poly.type
_entity_poly.pdbx_seq_one_letter_code
_entity_poly.pdbx_strand_id
1 'polypeptide(L)'
;MLFCEYNSCNTGIIQGALLSFLGPQKTGVLVEFSNLAFHFIAPGDLSDEELDDVLQFLHERIQKHEKTEIQLLKYLNESLKSVSHKNFWMCADTLDEKKNDKLKKIIDDYFEKQEILTEFKQREEGQDEKQPSPQEVSQAVADIRQLISLHGHEHRFNGRAIARIFHGISSPCFPAQTWGRARRFWRSNMNLDFNFLVKLAVQEIIKLR
;
A
#
# COMPACT_ATOMS: atom_id res chain seq x y z
N MET A 1 13.79 -3.79 -14.98
CA MET A 1 15.16 -3.71 -15.53
C MET A 1 15.12 -2.58 -16.55
N LEU A 2 15.79 -1.46 -16.27
CA LEU A 2 15.88 -0.32 -17.18
C LEU A 2 16.98 -0.62 -18.19
N PHE A 3 16.65 -0.62 -19.48
CA PHE A 3 17.65 -0.74 -20.54
C PHE A 3 18.02 0.66 -21.01
N CYS A 4 19.30 1.03 -20.91
CA CYS A 4 19.85 2.12 -21.71
C CYS A 4 20.00 1.63 -23.15
N GLU A 5 19.38 2.32 -24.10
CA GLU A 5 19.56 2.00 -25.51
C GLU A 5 21.01 2.26 -25.93
N TYR A 6 21.64 1.24 -26.51
CA TYR A 6 23.00 1.33 -27.08
C TYR A 6 22.99 1.52 -28.60
N ASN A 7 21.81 1.45 -29.25
CA ASN A 7 21.63 1.63 -30.69
C ASN A 7 20.23 2.17 -30.98
N SER A 8 20.11 3.21 -31.81
CA SER A 8 18.85 3.88 -32.21
C SER A 8 17.94 3.04 -33.13
N CYS A 9 18.01 1.70 -33.07
CA CYS A 9 17.18 0.83 -33.90
C CYS A 9 15.84 0.57 -33.21
N ASN A 10 14.75 0.78 -33.95
CA ASN A 10 13.39 0.52 -33.49
C ASN A 10 13.23 -0.95 -33.05
N THR A 11 12.64 -1.16 -31.87
CA THR A 11 12.38 -2.49 -31.29
C THR A 11 11.65 -3.44 -32.25
N GLY A 12 10.73 -2.93 -33.07
CA GLY A 12 10.05 -3.72 -34.10
C GLY A 12 10.97 -4.20 -35.24
N ILE A 13 11.98 -3.39 -35.60
CA ILE A 13 12.98 -3.76 -36.62
C ILE A 13 13.92 -4.83 -36.07
N ILE A 14 14.31 -4.72 -34.80
CA ILE A 14 15.18 -5.71 -34.13
C ILE A 14 14.45 -7.05 -33.98
N GLN A 15 13.18 -7.03 -33.54
CA GLN A 15 12.35 -8.25 -33.48
C GLN A 15 12.16 -8.88 -34.86
N GLY A 16 11.85 -8.06 -35.87
CA GLY A 16 11.73 -8.51 -37.25
C GLY A 16 13.02 -9.16 -37.76
N ALA A 17 14.17 -8.53 -37.53
CA ALA A 17 15.48 -9.06 -37.91
C ALA A 17 15.79 -10.39 -37.20
N LEU A 18 15.59 -10.48 -35.88
CA LEU A 18 15.81 -11.72 -35.11
C LEU A 18 14.98 -12.90 -35.62
N LEU A 19 13.76 -12.64 -36.10
CA LEU A 19 12.88 -13.65 -36.67
C LEU A 19 13.18 -13.98 -38.15
N SER A 20 13.96 -13.15 -38.84
CA SER A 20 14.22 -13.26 -40.29
C SER A 20 15.70 -13.35 -40.66
N PHE A 21 16.60 -13.53 -39.69
CA PHE A 21 18.04 -13.61 -39.91
C PHE A 21 18.38 -14.83 -40.79
N LEU A 22 18.66 -14.54 -42.07
CA LEU A 22 19.26 -15.38 -43.14
C LEU A 22 18.30 -16.16 -44.07
N GLY A 23 17.65 -15.45 -45.00
CA GLY A 23 17.20 -16.02 -46.28
C GLY A 23 16.12 -17.13 -46.22
N PRO A 24 15.78 -17.76 -47.36
CA PRO A 24 14.64 -18.68 -47.46
C PRO A 24 14.87 -20.08 -46.85
N GLN A 25 15.99 -20.32 -46.16
CA GLN A 25 16.28 -21.62 -45.53
C GLN A 25 15.95 -21.61 -44.03
N LYS A 26 15.18 -22.60 -43.58
CA LYS A 26 14.81 -22.75 -42.16
C LYS A 26 16.02 -23.23 -41.36
N THR A 27 16.52 -22.39 -40.46
CA THR A 27 17.70 -22.65 -39.61
C THR A 27 17.43 -23.59 -38.42
N GLY A 28 16.17 -23.88 -38.10
CA GLY A 28 15.80 -24.76 -36.97
C GLY A 28 15.99 -24.15 -35.58
N VAL A 29 16.36 -22.87 -35.49
CA VAL A 29 16.51 -22.15 -34.23
C VAL A 29 15.16 -21.56 -33.80
N LEU A 30 14.74 -21.85 -32.57
CA LEU A 30 13.57 -21.25 -31.93
C LEU A 30 14.01 -20.01 -31.14
N VAL A 31 13.41 -18.86 -31.43
CA VAL A 31 13.62 -17.62 -30.68
C VAL A 31 12.37 -17.35 -29.84
N GLU A 32 12.53 -17.34 -28.52
CA GLU A 32 11.49 -16.99 -27.57
C GLU A 32 11.83 -15.67 -26.89
N PHE A 33 10.90 -14.72 -26.92
CA PHE A 33 11.01 -13.51 -26.13
C PHE A 33 10.47 -13.78 -24.73
N SER A 34 11.28 -13.44 -23.72
CA SER A 34 10.90 -13.51 -22.31
C SER A 34 10.96 -12.12 -21.68
N ASN A 35 10.52 -12.01 -20.42
CA ASN A 35 10.57 -10.79 -19.61
C ASN A 35 9.71 -9.64 -20.15
N LEU A 36 8.39 -9.73 -19.92
CA LEU A 36 7.48 -8.61 -20.12
C LEU A 36 7.98 -7.37 -19.36
N ALA A 37 8.19 -6.27 -20.09
CA ALA A 37 8.71 -5.02 -19.56
C ALA A 37 7.94 -3.83 -20.14
N PHE A 38 7.92 -2.73 -19.39
CA PHE A 38 7.45 -1.45 -19.90
C PHE A 38 8.54 -0.81 -20.76
N HIS A 39 8.20 -0.50 -22.00
CA HIS A 39 9.05 0.27 -22.90
C HIS A 39 8.72 1.75 -22.76
N PHE A 40 9.65 2.54 -22.24
CA PHE A 40 9.52 3.99 -22.14
C PHE A 40 10.86 4.67 -22.37
N ILE A 41 10.81 5.90 -22.86
CA ILE A 41 11.97 6.72 -23.15
C ILE A 41 12.04 7.81 -22.07
N ALA A 42 13.18 7.89 -21.39
CA ALA A 42 13.48 8.94 -20.44
C ALA A 42 14.74 9.68 -20.93
N PRO A 43 14.82 11.01 -20.76
CA PRO A 43 15.89 11.84 -21.33
C PRO A 43 17.27 11.55 -20.72
N GLY A 44 17.32 10.97 -19.51
CA GLY A 44 18.54 10.41 -18.92
C GLY A 44 19.56 11.43 -18.43
N ASP A 45 19.22 12.72 -18.49
CA ASP A 45 20.03 13.88 -18.13
C ASP A 45 19.54 14.60 -16.86
N LEU A 46 18.58 14.00 -16.14
CA LEU A 46 18.03 14.54 -14.90
C LEU A 46 19.13 14.71 -13.85
N SER A 47 19.19 15.89 -13.23
CA SER A 47 20.04 16.13 -12.07
C SER A 47 19.54 15.38 -10.83
N ASP A 48 20.37 15.31 -9.79
CA ASP A 48 19.96 14.72 -8.50
C ASP A 48 18.76 15.48 -7.92
N GLU A 49 18.71 16.81 -8.07
CA GLU A 49 17.59 17.64 -7.63
C GLU A 49 16.30 17.36 -8.42
N GLU A 50 16.38 17.25 -9.75
CA GLU A 50 15.21 16.94 -10.59
C GLU A 50 14.69 15.52 -10.32
N LEU A 51 15.59 14.58 -10.02
CA LEU A 51 15.21 13.23 -9.63
C LEU A 51 14.46 13.22 -8.28
N ASP A 52 14.94 14.00 -7.31
CA ASP A 52 14.27 14.17 -6.02
C ASP A 52 12.88 14.80 -6.17
N ASP A 53 12.72 15.79 -7.06
CA ASP A 53 11.42 16.38 -7.37
C ASP A 53 10.44 15.35 -7.98
N VAL A 54 10.93 14.50 -8.88
CA VAL A 54 10.12 13.40 -9.45
C VAL A 54 9.72 12.40 -8.36
N LEU A 55 10.65 12.03 -7.47
CA LEU A 55 10.37 11.14 -6.34
C LEU A 55 9.32 11.74 -5.40
N GLN A 56 9.45 13.03 -5.08
CA GLN A 56 8.50 13.76 -4.24
C GLN A 56 7.11 13.79 -4.89
N PHE A 57 7.02 14.13 -6.18
CA PHE A 57 5.76 14.12 -6.92
C PHE A 57 5.06 12.75 -6.88
N LEU A 58 5.83 11.67 -7.15
CA LEU A 58 5.29 10.30 -7.11
C LEU A 58 4.84 9.92 -5.70
N HIS A 59 5.61 10.32 -4.69
CA HIS A 59 5.28 10.08 -3.28
C HIS A 59 3.98 10.77 -2.87
N GLU A 60 3.86 12.06 -3.15
CA GLU A 60 2.66 12.85 -2.86
C GLU A 60 1.42 12.31 -3.57
N ARG A 61 1.58 11.89 -4.82
CA ARG A 61 0.49 11.26 -5.58
C ARG A 61 0.00 9.97 -4.91
N ILE A 62 0.93 9.12 -4.47
CA ILE A 62 0.59 7.87 -3.78
C ILE A 62 -0.07 8.18 -2.43
N GLN A 63 0.46 9.12 -1.66
CA GLN A 63 -0.11 9.51 -0.37
C GLN A 63 -1.53 10.08 -0.53
N LYS A 64 -1.76 10.94 -1.52
CA LYS A 64 -3.09 11.49 -1.82
C LYS A 64 -4.08 10.41 -2.20
N HIS A 65 -3.64 9.43 -2.98
CA HIS A 65 -4.46 8.28 -3.36
C HIS A 65 -4.78 7.43 -2.13
N GLU A 66 -3.78 7.04 -1.33
CA GLU A 66 -3.96 6.28 -0.10
C GLU A 66 -4.92 6.98 0.88
N LYS A 67 -4.73 8.29 1.11
CA LYS A 67 -5.61 9.10 1.97
C LYS A 67 -7.05 9.07 1.46
N THR A 68 -7.25 9.24 0.16
CA THR A 68 -8.60 9.24 -0.45
C THR A 68 -9.27 7.88 -0.31
N GLU A 69 -8.56 6.79 -0.57
CA GLU A 69 -9.10 5.42 -0.45
C GLU A 69 -9.47 5.08 1.00
N ILE A 70 -8.63 5.45 1.96
CA ILE A 70 -8.92 5.25 3.39
C ILE A 70 -10.17 6.04 3.78
N GLN A 71 -10.30 7.29 3.33
CA GLN A 71 -11.47 8.13 3.62
C GLN A 71 -12.75 7.55 3.01
N LEU A 72 -12.67 7.02 1.78
CA LEU A 72 -13.79 6.31 1.15
C LEU A 72 -14.22 5.08 1.97
N LEU A 73 -13.25 4.30 2.46
CA LEU A 73 -13.54 3.14 3.30
C LEU A 73 -14.22 3.53 4.61
N LYS A 74 -13.76 4.62 5.25
CA LYS A 74 -14.39 5.15 6.47
C LYS A 74 -15.82 5.62 6.19
N TYR A 75 -16.02 6.40 5.14
CA TYR A 75 -17.33 6.87 4.71
C TYR A 75 -18.29 5.71 4.47
N LEU A 76 -17.85 4.68 3.74
CA LEU A 76 -18.64 3.48 3.48
C LEU A 76 -19.01 2.76 4.78
N ASN A 77 -18.05 2.56 5.67
CA ASN A 77 -18.27 1.90 6.95
C ASN A 77 -19.28 2.68 7.82
N GLU A 78 -19.14 4.00 7.94
CA GLU A 78 -20.07 4.83 8.70
C GLU A 78 -21.47 4.83 8.09
N SER A 79 -21.54 4.95 6.76
CA SER A 79 -22.79 4.93 6.00
C SER A 79 -23.55 3.63 6.22
N LEU A 80 -22.90 2.48 6.01
CA LEU A 80 -23.48 1.15 6.23
C LEU A 80 -23.84 0.91 7.69
N LYS A 81 -22.97 1.31 8.62
CA LYS A 81 -23.24 1.20 10.06
C LYS A 81 -24.48 2.01 10.45
N SER A 82 -24.69 3.17 9.84
CA SER A 82 -25.83 4.04 10.12
C SER A 82 -27.19 3.47 9.68
N VAL A 83 -27.19 2.48 8.79
CA VAL A 83 -28.38 1.73 8.32
C VAL A 83 -28.37 0.27 8.77
N SER A 84 -27.36 -0.15 9.53
CA SER A 84 -27.26 -1.52 10.04
C SER A 84 -28.20 -1.74 11.25
N HIS A 85 -28.55 -3.00 11.49
CA HIS A 85 -29.13 -3.46 12.75
C HIS A 85 -28.07 -4.20 13.56
N LYS A 86 -28.26 -4.25 14.88
CA LYS A 86 -27.33 -4.99 15.77
C LYS A 86 -27.30 -6.47 15.42
N ASN A 87 -28.44 -7.04 15.04
CA ASN A 87 -28.61 -8.44 14.71
C ASN A 87 -29.55 -8.61 13.51
N PHE A 88 -29.35 -9.65 12.71
CA PHE A 88 -30.08 -9.86 11.45
C PHE A 88 -31.59 -10.05 11.64
N TRP A 89 -32.02 -10.69 12.74
CA TRP A 89 -33.45 -10.97 12.98
C TRP A 89 -34.28 -9.69 13.20
N MET A 90 -33.65 -8.56 13.50
CA MET A 90 -34.36 -7.27 13.64
C MET A 90 -34.96 -6.76 12.33
N CYS A 91 -34.56 -7.34 11.20
CA CYS A 91 -35.07 -7.01 9.87
C CYS A 91 -35.34 -8.27 9.02
N ALA A 92 -35.54 -9.42 9.67
CA ALA A 92 -35.81 -10.69 8.97
C ALA A 92 -37.27 -10.80 8.52
N ASP A 93 -38.21 -10.35 9.36
CA ASP A 93 -39.65 -10.53 9.11
C ASP A 93 -40.29 -9.32 8.41
N THR A 94 -39.77 -8.11 8.65
CA THR A 94 -40.29 -6.86 8.09
C THR A 94 -39.16 -5.93 7.66
N LEU A 95 -39.31 -5.31 6.50
CA LEU A 95 -38.38 -4.30 5.99
C LEU A 95 -38.49 -3.00 6.81
N ASP A 96 -37.34 -2.49 7.27
CA ASP A 96 -37.26 -1.15 7.87
C ASP A 96 -37.18 -0.10 6.74
N GLU A 97 -38.35 0.37 6.28
CA GLU A 97 -38.45 1.33 5.17
C GLU A 97 -37.65 2.61 5.43
N LYS A 98 -37.55 3.07 6.69
CA LYS A 98 -36.79 4.29 7.02
C LYS A 98 -35.31 4.10 6.72
N LYS A 99 -34.74 2.95 7.05
CA LYS A 99 -33.33 2.65 6.77
C LYS A 99 -33.09 2.31 5.31
N ASN A 100 -34.05 1.67 4.64
CA ASN A 100 -34.03 1.41 3.21
C ASN A 100 -33.95 2.72 2.41
N ASP A 101 -34.85 3.66 2.69
CA ASP A 101 -34.86 4.97 2.04
C ASP A 101 -33.61 5.78 2.35
N LYS A 102 -33.12 5.70 3.59
CA LYS A 102 -31.84 6.32 3.97
C LYS A 102 -30.67 5.74 3.17
N LEU A 103 -30.61 4.42 2.98
CA LEU A 103 -29.55 3.78 2.19
C LEU A 103 -29.61 4.20 0.73
N LYS A 104 -30.79 4.20 0.11
CA LYS A 104 -30.97 4.67 -1.28
C LYS A 104 -30.46 6.10 -1.43
N LYS A 105 -30.88 6.98 -0.52
CA LYS A 105 -30.42 8.37 -0.51
C LYS A 105 -28.90 8.49 -0.40
N ILE A 106 -28.24 7.71 0.46
CA ILE A 106 -26.77 7.70 0.57
C ILE A 106 -26.12 7.30 -0.75
N ILE A 107 -26.66 6.30 -1.45
CA ILE A 107 -26.14 5.82 -2.73
C ILE A 107 -26.32 6.89 -3.80
N ASP A 108 -27.52 7.46 -3.91
CA ASP A 108 -27.83 8.52 -4.88
C ASP A 108 -26.92 9.73 -4.64
N ASP A 109 -26.83 10.18 -3.39
CA ASP A 109 -25.98 11.28 -2.97
C ASP A 109 -24.48 11.01 -3.29
N TYR A 110 -23.98 9.77 -3.11
CA TYR A 110 -22.59 9.42 -3.45
C TYR A 110 -22.28 9.55 -4.95
N PHE A 111 -23.19 9.09 -5.82
CA PHE A 111 -22.98 9.12 -7.26
C PHE A 111 -23.31 10.47 -7.89
N GLU A 112 -24.27 11.22 -7.34
CA GLU A 112 -24.71 12.51 -7.86
C GLU A 112 -23.93 13.70 -7.28
N LYS A 113 -23.48 13.61 -6.01
CA LYS A 113 -22.84 14.72 -5.28
C LYS A 113 -21.44 14.32 -4.82
N GLN A 114 -20.46 14.45 -5.72
CA GLN A 114 -19.05 14.24 -5.39
C GLN A 114 -18.53 15.15 -4.25
N GLU A 115 -19.21 16.26 -3.96
CA GLU A 115 -18.89 17.20 -2.88
C GLU A 115 -18.99 16.58 -1.48
N ILE A 116 -19.81 15.54 -1.29
CA ILE A 116 -20.00 14.88 0.02
C ILE A 116 -18.71 14.24 0.51
N LEU A 117 -17.90 13.73 -0.41
CA LEU A 117 -16.58 13.21 -0.07
C LEU A 117 -15.65 14.34 0.37
N THR A 118 -15.76 15.53 -0.22
CA THR A 118 -14.97 16.71 0.18
C THR A 118 -15.39 17.20 1.57
N GLU A 119 -16.68 17.25 1.87
CA GLU A 119 -17.20 17.61 3.20
C GLU A 119 -16.80 16.57 4.26
N PHE A 120 -16.92 15.28 3.93
CA PHE A 120 -16.49 14.19 4.80
C PHE A 120 -14.98 14.28 5.12
N LYS A 121 -14.18 14.59 4.09
CA LYS A 121 -12.73 14.83 4.24
C LYS A 121 -12.43 15.95 5.22
N GLN A 122 -13.11 17.09 5.10
CA GLN A 122 -12.93 18.25 5.99
C GLN A 122 -13.32 17.94 7.44
N ARG A 123 -14.38 17.16 7.66
CA ARG A 123 -14.77 16.71 9.01
C ARG A 123 -13.73 15.78 9.65
N GLU A 124 -13.18 14.86 8.87
CA GLU A 124 -12.16 13.90 9.35
C GLU A 124 -10.81 14.58 9.65
N GLU A 125 -10.42 15.59 8.87
CA GLU A 125 -9.17 16.33 9.11
C GLU A 125 -9.18 17.14 10.42
N GLY A 126 -10.37 17.42 10.98
CA GLY A 126 -10.53 18.07 12.29
C GLY A 126 -10.64 17.10 13.48
N GLN A 127 -10.67 15.78 13.24
CA GLN A 127 -10.60 14.78 14.31
C GLN A 127 -9.13 14.51 14.61
N ASP A 128 -8.67 15.08 15.72
CA ASP A 128 -7.30 14.96 16.24
C ASP A 128 -6.82 13.50 16.15
N GLU A 129 -5.79 13.22 15.33
CA GLU A 129 -5.14 11.92 15.30
C GLU A 129 -4.70 11.62 16.74
N LYS A 130 -5.36 10.66 17.39
CA LYS A 130 -5.12 10.31 18.79
C LYS A 130 -3.62 10.08 18.98
N GLN A 131 -2.94 11.09 19.52
CA GLN A 131 -1.50 11.02 19.70
C GLN A 131 -1.19 9.87 20.65
N PRO A 132 -0.23 9.00 20.30
CA PRO A 132 0.11 7.88 21.14
C PRO A 132 0.67 8.39 22.47
N SER A 133 0.23 7.78 23.57
CA SER A 133 0.73 8.16 24.89
C SER A 133 2.22 7.84 25.02
N PRO A 134 3.00 8.57 25.84
CA PRO A 134 4.42 8.29 26.04
C PRO A 134 4.73 6.84 26.46
N GLN A 135 3.79 6.20 27.17
CA GLN A 135 3.89 4.80 27.58
C GLN A 135 3.77 3.84 26.39
N GLU A 136 2.80 4.05 25.50
CA GLU A 136 2.64 3.24 24.28
C GLU A 136 3.86 3.36 23.36
N VAL A 137 4.41 4.57 23.22
CA VAL A 137 5.63 4.81 22.45
C VAL A 137 6.81 4.04 23.05
N SER A 138 6.98 4.13 24.38
CA SER A 138 8.07 3.44 25.09
C SER A 138 7.98 1.92 24.96
N GLN A 139 6.76 1.37 25.07
CA GLN A 139 6.52 -0.07 24.90
C GLN A 139 6.83 -0.52 23.47
N ALA A 140 6.37 0.23 22.46
CA ALA A 140 6.65 -0.10 21.06
C ALA A 140 8.15 -0.05 20.76
N VAL A 141 8.89 0.92 21.29
CA VAL A 141 10.36 0.98 21.15
C VAL A 141 11.02 -0.25 21.78
N ALA A 142 10.59 -0.65 22.98
CA ALA A 142 11.11 -1.86 23.63
C ALA A 142 10.82 -3.11 22.80
N ASP A 143 9.60 -3.24 22.24
CA ASP A 143 9.21 -4.36 21.39
C ASP A 143 10.00 -4.39 20.08
N ILE A 144 10.24 -3.23 19.46
CA ILE A 144 11.05 -3.09 18.22
C ILE A 144 12.46 -3.61 18.48
N ARG A 145 13.13 -3.10 19.51
CA ARG A 145 14.46 -3.59 19.92
C ARG A 145 14.41 -5.08 20.22
N GLN A 146 13.31 -5.49 20.84
CA GLN A 146 12.96 -6.84 21.23
C GLN A 146 13.11 -7.83 20.06
N LEU A 147 12.32 -7.50 19.02
CA LEU A 147 12.22 -8.20 17.76
C LEU A 147 13.56 -8.24 17.02
N ILE A 148 14.25 -7.10 16.93
CA ILE A 148 15.56 -7.00 16.25
C ILE A 148 16.60 -7.86 16.98
N SER A 149 16.63 -7.83 18.32
CA SER A 149 17.59 -8.62 19.09
C SER A 149 17.38 -10.13 18.91
N LEU A 150 16.12 -10.59 18.86
CA LEU A 150 15.82 -12.02 18.75
C LEU A 150 15.92 -12.57 17.33
N HIS A 151 15.57 -11.77 16.32
CA HIS A 151 15.45 -12.26 14.94
C HIS A 151 16.36 -11.55 13.94
N GLY A 152 17.09 -10.51 14.35
CA GLY A 152 17.91 -9.68 13.47
C GLY A 152 19.13 -10.39 12.87
N HIS A 153 19.56 -11.50 13.46
CA HIS A 153 20.63 -12.33 12.89
C HIS A 153 20.15 -13.12 11.67
N GLU A 154 18.89 -13.55 11.66
CA GLU A 154 18.30 -14.34 10.55
C GLU A 154 17.64 -13.44 9.49
N HIS A 155 17.18 -12.25 9.91
CA HIS A 155 16.37 -11.37 9.07
C HIS A 155 16.90 -9.94 9.06
N ARG A 156 17.09 -9.40 7.85
CA ARG A 156 17.39 -7.99 7.67
C ARG A 156 16.10 -7.17 7.69
N PHE A 157 15.77 -6.60 8.84
CA PHE A 157 14.58 -5.78 9.00
C PHE A 157 14.73 -4.38 8.36
N ASN A 158 13.60 -3.87 7.86
CA ASN A 158 13.39 -2.46 7.58
C ASN A 158 12.16 -1.97 8.37
N GLY A 159 11.98 -0.66 8.50
CA GLY A 159 10.89 -0.11 9.32
C GLY A 159 9.49 -0.61 8.90
N ARG A 160 9.24 -0.75 7.60
CA ARG A 160 7.97 -1.26 7.06
C ARG A 160 7.74 -2.72 7.39
N ALA A 161 8.77 -3.56 7.34
CA ALA A 161 8.67 -4.97 7.72
C ALA A 161 8.31 -5.13 9.20
N ILE A 162 8.94 -4.35 10.07
CA ILE A 162 8.65 -4.34 11.51
C ILE A 162 7.20 -3.89 11.78
N ALA A 163 6.77 -2.78 11.19
CA ALA A 163 5.39 -2.29 11.33
C ALA A 163 4.36 -3.31 10.84
N ARG A 164 4.64 -4.01 9.72
CA ARG A 164 3.77 -5.08 9.22
C ARG A 164 3.65 -6.25 10.19
N ILE A 165 4.74 -6.69 10.82
CA ILE A 165 4.69 -7.74 11.84
C ILE A 165 3.80 -7.29 13.00
N PHE A 166 4.00 -6.08 13.51
CA PHE A 166 3.23 -5.54 14.62
C PHE A 166 1.74 -5.34 14.34
N HIS A 167 1.37 -5.00 13.10
CA HIS A 167 -0.04 -4.97 12.67
C HIS A 167 -0.58 -6.34 12.23
N GLY A 168 0.29 -7.35 12.09
CA GLY A 168 -0.07 -8.67 11.59
C GLY A 168 -0.45 -8.69 10.11
N ILE A 169 0.22 -7.91 9.28
CA ILE A 169 0.02 -7.83 7.83
C ILE A 169 1.05 -8.73 7.14
N SER A 170 0.58 -9.86 6.60
CA SER A 170 1.42 -10.84 5.88
C SER A 170 2.22 -10.21 4.75
N SER A 171 3.48 -10.59 4.57
CA SER A 171 4.32 -10.20 3.43
C SER A 171 5.09 -11.42 2.89
N PRO A 172 5.65 -11.37 1.67
CA PRO A 172 6.41 -12.50 1.12
C PRO A 172 7.55 -12.97 2.05
N CYS A 173 8.30 -12.04 2.65
CA CYS A 173 9.40 -12.36 3.58
C CYS A 173 8.91 -12.71 5.00
N PHE A 174 7.72 -12.23 5.38
CA PHE A 174 7.15 -12.43 6.71
C PHE A 174 5.70 -12.96 6.58
N PRO A 175 5.52 -14.22 6.15
CA PRO A 175 4.20 -14.77 5.90
C PRO A 175 3.45 -15.06 7.19
N ALA A 176 2.15 -14.77 7.22
CA ALA A 176 1.29 -14.96 8.39
C ALA A 176 1.26 -16.41 8.90
N GLN A 177 1.40 -17.41 8.02
CA GLN A 177 1.44 -18.83 8.41
C GLN A 177 2.62 -19.15 9.33
N THR A 178 3.75 -18.45 9.17
CA THR A 178 4.94 -18.63 9.99
C THR A 178 4.95 -17.62 11.14
N TRP A 179 4.86 -16.34 10.82
CA TRP A 179 5.01 -15.23 11.78
C TRP A 179 3.79 -15.01 12.66
N GLY A 180 2.60 -15.46 12.24
CA GLY A 180 1.39 -15.43 13.05
C GLY A 180 1.48 -16.25 14.34
N ARG A 181 2.42 -17.21 14.41
CA ARG A 181 2.72 -17.99 15.61
C ARG A 181 3.57 -17.21 16.62
N ALA A 182 4.34 -16.22 16.17
CA ALA A 182 5.12 -15.33 17.02
C ALA A 182 4.21 -14.27 17.69
N ARG A 183 3.25 -14.72 18.51
CA ARG A 183 2.19 -13.91 19.13
C ARG A 183 2.70 -12.71 19.95
N ARG A 184 3.95 -12.77 20.38
CA ARG A 184 4.61 -11.65 21.06
C ARG A 184 4.71 -10.41 20.18
N PHE A 185 4.98 -10.59 18.89
CA PHE A 185 5.21 -9.49 17.95
C PHE A 185 4.07 -9.39 16.94
N TRP A 186 3.46 -10.51 16.56
CA TRP A 186 2.38 -10.51 15.59
C TRP A 186 1.10 -9.91 16.21
N ARG A 187 0.59 -8.83 15.60
CA ARG A 187 -0.63 -8.12 16.08
C ARG A 187 -0.50 -7.54 17.50
N SER A 188 0.71 -7.23 17.98
CA SER A 188 0.92 -6.75 19.36
C SER A 188 0.74 -5.23 19.53
N ASN A 189 1.12 -4.42 18.53
CA ASN A 189 1.08 -2.94 18.59
C ASN A 189 0.02 -2.34 17.64
N MET A 190 -1.16 -2.96 17.56
CA MET A 190 -2.24 -2.51 16.65
C MET A 190 -2.91 -1.19 17.08
N ASN A 191 -2.68 -0.75 18.32
CA ASN A 191 -3.18 0.51 18.87
C ASN A 191 -2.43 1.73 18.32
N LEU A 192 -1.22 1.54 17.79
CA LEU A 192 -0.43 2.60 17.19
C LEU A 192 -0.71 2.72 15.70
N ASP A 193 -0.57 3.93 15.17
CA ASP A 193 -0.65 4.15 13.73
C ASP A 193 0.50 3.41 13.01
N PHE A 194 0.18 2.86 11.84
CA PHE A 194 1.11 2.08 11.05
C PHE A 194 2.33 2.91 10.62
N ASN A 195 2.09 4.13 10.12
CA ASN A 195 3.17 5.00 9.64
C ASN A 195 4.01 5.54 10.81
N PHE A 196 3.38 5.80 11.96
CA PHE A 196 4.08 6.11 13.20
C PHE A 196 5.03 4.98 13.61
N LEU A 197 4.57 3.72 13.58
CA LEU A 197 5.42 2.55 13.84
C LEU A 197 6.55 2.39 12.82
N VAL A 198 6.31 2.67 11.53
CA VAL A 198 7.38 2.68 10.51
C VAL A 198 8.46 3.68 10.89
N LYS A 199 8.09 4.92 11.25
CA LYS A 199 9.04 5.98 11.64
C LYS A 199 9.83 5.58 12.89
N LEU A 200 9.15 5.09 13.94
CA LEU A 200 9.81 4.60 15.15
C LEU A 200 10.78 3.46 14.85
N ALA A 201 10.37 2.48 14.04
CA ALA A 201 11.21 1.35 13.69
C ALA A 201 12.45 1.78 12.89
N VAL A 202 12.33 2.72 11.95
CA VAL A 202 13.49 3.28 11.23
C VAL A 202 14.46 3.95 12.21
N GLN A 203 13.97 4.78 13.12
CA GLN A 203 14.81 5.44 14.12
C GLN A 203 15.57 4.44 14.99
N GLU A 204 14.91 3.38 15.46
CA GLU A 204 15.56 2.35 16.27
C GLU A 204 16.54 1.49 15.48
N ILE A 205 16.27 1.17 14.22
CA ILE A 205 17.22 0.48 13.33
C ILE A 205 18.49 1.31 13.15
N ILE A 206 18.37 2.64 12.97
CA ILE A 206 19.52 3.54 12.82
C ILE A 206 20.34 3.59 14.11
N LYS A 207 19.71 3.63 15.28
CA LYS A 207 20.41 3.65 16.58
C LYS A 207 21.14 2.35 16.92
N LEU A 208 20.69 1.22 16.36
CA LEU A 208 21.27 -0.10 16.58
C LEU A 208 22.34 -0.49 15.55
N ARG A 209 22.54 0.35 14.53
CA ARG A 209 23.67 0.25 13.60
C ARG A 209 24.87 1.01 14.12
#